data_AF-A0A9P5MYS2-F1
#
_entry.id   AF-A0A9P5MYS2-F1
#
_cell.length_a   1.000
_cell.length_b   1.000
_cell.length_c   1.000
_cell.angle_alpha   90.00
_cell.angle_beta   90.00
_cell.angle_gamma   90.00
#
_symmetry.space_group_name_H-M   'P 1'
#
loop_
_entity.id
_entity.type
_entity.pdbx_description
1 polymer ?
#
loop_
_entity_poly.entity_id
_entity_poly.type
_entity_poly.pdbx_seq_one_letter_code
_entity_poly.pdbx_strand_id
1 'polypeptide(L)'
;MQNNSQHNLNFIFPLPMSSSFVHPQPTAFPPAQPDDPNSPVLFKGNINLVQTQISTVRSLAHEALNAIKGAYQPGSSTVHAAESIAALRQCLRTLNDVLYTTGVGSLPLLPPEATEPFTEEQLADQANKAISTLFTLHTRMQETAAVAASIMAGPEQAPRR
;
A
#
# COMPACT_ATOMS: atom_id res chain seq x y z
N MET A 1 -37.88 27.03 64.56
CA MET A 1 -38.32 25.91 63.71
C MET A 1 -37.16 24.91 63.68
N GLN A 2 -37.12 23.90 64.56
CA GLN A 2 -37.67 22.53 64.34
C GLN A 2 -37.12 21.87 63.07
N ASN A 3 -36.72 20.60 63.00
CA ASN A 3 -36.33 19.52 63.91
C ASN A 3 -35.96 18.34 62.97
N ASN A 4 -35.02 17.50 63.37
CA ASN A 4 -34.96 16.04 63.15
C ASN A 4 -35.19 15.40 61.77
N SER A 5 -34.21 14.59 61.35
CA SER A 5 -34.26 13.10 61.39
C SER A 5 -33.39 12.52 60.27
N GLN A 6 -32.23 11.95 60.58
CA GLN A 6 -32.03 10.54 61.00
C GLN A 6 -32.17 9.54 59.84
N HIS A 7 -31.02 8.95 59.51
CA HIS A 7 -30.75 7.58 59.07
C HIS A 7 -31.79 6.80 58.25
N ASN A 8 -31.33 6.30 57.10
CA ASN A 8 -31.55 4.88 56.80
C ASN A 8 -30.40 4.29 55.97
N LEU A 9 -29.57 3.47 56.63
CA LEU A 9 -28.70 2.48 56.02
C LEU A 9 -29.57 1.29 55.63
N ASN A 10 -29.66 0.99 54.33
CA ASN A 10 -30.24 -0.27 53.88
C ASN A 10 -29.20 -1.01 53.02
N PHE A 11 -28.43 -1.89 53.68
CA PHE A 11 -27.73 -3.00 53.04
C PHE A 11 -28.72 -4.17 52.95
N ILE A 12 -28.91 -4.75 51.75
CA ILE A 12 -29.26 -6.16 51.48
C ILE A 12 -29.01 -6.44 49.99
N PHE A 13 -28.11 -7.39 49.72
CA PHE A 13 -27.87 -8.16 48.48
C PHE A 13 -28.78 -9.43 48.48
N PRO A 14 -28.91 -10.32 47.45
CA PRO A 14 -28.36 -10.37 46.07
C PRO A 14 -29.29 -10.93 44.93
N LEU A 15 -28.72 -11.01 43.69
CA LEU A 15 -29.01 -11.89 42.50
C LEU A 15 -30.17 -11.53 41.52
N PRO A 16 -30.17 -12.01 40.24
CA PRO A 16 -29.08 -12.26 39.27
C PRO A 16 -29.39 -11.75 37.83
N MET A 17 -28.37 -11.81 36.94
CA MET A 17 -28.47 -11.90 35.47
C MET A 17 -29.21 -10.80 34.68
N SER A 18 -28.43 -9.91 34.07
CA SER A 18 -28.69 -9.50 32.68
C SER A 18 -27.36 -9.16 32.02
N SER A 19 -26.78 -10.16 31.36
CA SER A 19 -25.66 -10.02 30.45
C SER A 19 -26.11 -9.19 29.26
N SER A 20 -26.05 -7.86 29.37
CA SER A 20 -26.08 -7.00 28.20
C SER A 20 -24.73 -7.17 27.50
N PHE A 21 -24.64 -8.19 26.66
CA PHE A 21 -23.66 -8.24 25.59
C PHE A 21 -23.88 -6.99 24.74
N VAL A 22 -23.11 -5.94 25.02
CA VAL A 22 -22.95 -4.82 24.11
C VAL A 22 -22.26 -5.41 22.90
N HIS A 23 -23.03 -5.66 21.85
CA HIS A 23 -22.50 -5.97 20.54
C HIS A 23 -21.66 -4.74 20.13
N PRO A 24 -20.34 -4.84 19.94
CA PRO A 24 -19.59 -3.76 19.32
C PRO A 24 -20.08 -3.67 17.88
N GLN A 25 -20.98 -2.73 17.64
CA GLN A 25 -21.31 -2.24 16.32
C GLN A 25 -19.98 -1.89 15.63
N PRO A 26 -19.68 -2.42 14.42
CA PRO A 26 -18.51 -1.99 13.69
C PRO A 26 -18.65 -0.47 13.50
N THR A 27 -17.77 0.27 14.16
CA THR A 27 -17.68 1.73 14.06
C THR A 27 -17.65 2.07 12.57
N ALA A 28 -18.75 2.69 12.12
CA ALA A 28 -18.81 3.33 10.83
C ALA A 28 -17.56 4.21 10.68
N PHE A 29 -16.83 4.01 9.59
CA PHE A 29 -15.67 4.82 9.24
C PHE A 29 -16.02 6.30 9.46
N PRO A 30 -15.22 7.07 10.22
CA PRO A 30 -15.45 8.50 10.34
C PRO A 30 -15.46 9.11 8.93
N PRO A 31 -16.34 10.10 8.66
CA PRO A 31 -16.37 10.76 7.37
C PRO A 31 -14.97 11.29 7.06
N ALA A 32 -14.43 10.91 5.89
CA ALA A 32 -13.12 11.31 5.44
C ALA A 32 -12.94 12.81 5.64
N GLN A 33 -12.04 13.20 6.53
CA GLN A 33 -11.78 14.61 6.78
C GLN A 33 -11.14 15.19 5.51
N PRO A 34 -11.60 16.37 5.04
CA PRO A 34 -11.09 16.97 3.81
C PRO A 34 -9.60 17.31 3.85
N ASP A 35 -9.01 17.40 5.06
CA ASP A 35 -7.59 17.68 5.29
C ASP A 35 -6.75 16.43 5.62
N ASP A 36 -7.31 15.22 5.53
CA ASP A 36 -6.53 14.00 5.73
C ASP A 36 -5.60 13.78 4.52
N PRO A 37 -4.26 13.77 4.68
CA PRO A 37 -3.31 13.48 3.61
C PRO A 37 -3.52 12.12 2.94
N ASN A 38 -4.20 11.19 3.63
CA ASN A 38 -4.58 9.87 3.11
C ASN A 38 -6.04 9.82 2.64
N SER A 39 -6.71 10.96 2.46
CA SER A 39 -8.09 11.02 2.00
C SER A 39 -8.22 10.44 0.59
N PRO A 40 -9.26 9.62 0.32
CA PRO A 40 -9.52 9.09 -1.01
C PRO A 40 -9.82 10.19 -2.04
N VAL A 41 -10.22 11.38 -1.60
CA VAL A 41 -10.47 12.53 -2.48
C VAL A 41 -9.15 13.09 -3.02
N LEU A 42 -8.13 13.26 -2.16
CA LEU A 42 -6.79 13.67 -2.59
C LEU A 42 -6.16 12.60 -3.49
N PHE A 43 -6.33 11.33 -3.15
CA PHE A 43 -5.84 10.23 -3.99
C PHE A 43 -6.44 10.25 -5.40
N LYS A 44 -7.75 10.51 -5.55
CA LYS A 44 -8.37 10.71 -6.86
C LYS A 44 -7.75 11.89 -7.62
N GLY A 45 -7.50 13.00 -6.93
CA GLY A 45 -6.80 14.15 -7.50
C GLY A 45 -5.41 13.78 -8.01
N ASN A 46 -4.65 13.03 -7.21
CA ASN A 46 -3.31 12.54 -7.57
C ASN A 46 -3.34 11.60 -8.79
N ILE A 47 -4.32 10.71 -8.88
CA ILE A 47 -4.51 9.85 -10.07
C ILE A 47 -4.73 10.71 -11.32
N ASN A 48 -5.62 11.71 -11.26
CA ASN A 48 -5.89 12.58 -12.41
C ASN A 48 -4.65 13.39 -12.84
N LEU A 49 -3.87 13.86 -11.87
CA LEU A 49 -2.59 14.53 -12.11
C LEU A 49 -1.61 13.61 -12.84
N VAL A 50 -1.44 12.39 -12.33
CA VAL A 50 -0.57 11.37 -12.95
C VAL A 50 -1.03 11.02 -14.37
N GLN A 51 -2.34 10.84 -14.59
CA GLN A 51 -2.88 10.54 -15.93
C GLN A 51 -2.58 11.66 -16.93
N THR A 52 -2.70 12.92 -16.49
CA THR A 52 -2.36 14.08 -17.32
C THR A 52 -0.88 14.05 -17.69
N GLN A 53 -0.02 13.77 -16.72
CA GLN A 53 1.42 13.72 -16.94
C GLN A 53 1.86 12.56 -17.84
N ILE A 54 1.18 11.40 -17.75
CA ILE A 54 1.37 10.29 -18.69
C ILE A 54 1.00 10.69 -20.11
N SER A 55 -0.10 11.43 -20.30
CA SER A 55 -0.49 11.95 -21.61
C SER A 55 0.59 12.88 -22.19
N THR A 56 1.13 13.77 -21.37
CA THR A 56 2.24 14.66 -21.76
C THR A 56 3.48 13.86 -22.18
N VAL A 57 3.88 12.86 -21.39
CA VAL A 57 5.02 11.98 -21.73
C VAL A 57 4.79 11.27 -23.05
N ARG A 58 3.57 10.78 -23.30
CA ARG A 58 3.23 10.09 -24.55
C ARG A 58 3.36 11.03 -25.76
N SER A 59 2.82 12.24 -25.67
CA SER A 59 2.94 13.25 -26.73
C SER A 59 4.41 13.59 -27.02
N LEU A 60 5.20 13.80 -25.96
CA LEU A 60 6.62 14.13 -26.06
C LEU A 60 7.45 12.96 -26.63
N ALA A 61 7.05 11.71 -26.35
CA ALA A 61 7.67 10.52 -26.93
C ALA A 61 7.38 10.40 -28.44
N HIS A 62 6.16 10.71 -28.88
CA HIS A 62 5.83 10.77 -30.31
C HIS A 62 6.59 11.90 -31.02
N GLU A 63 6.72 13.06 -30.38
CA GLU A 63 7.51 14.18 -30.88
C GLU A 63 8.98 13.81 -31.00
N ALA A 64 9.58 13.22 -29.96
CA ALA A 64 10.95 12.74 -30.00
C ALA A 64 11.18 11.69 -31.10
N LEU A 65 10.24 10.75 -31.29
CA LEU A 65 10.31 9.78 -32.39
C LEU A 65 10.30 10.46 -33.77
N ASN A 66 9.43 11.46 -33.94
CA ASN A 66 9.34 12.21 -35.18
C ASN A 66 10.59 13.07 -35.42
N ALA A 67 11.14 13.68 -34.37
CA ALA A 67 12.38 14.44 -34.42
C ALA A 67 13.57 13.55 -34.78
N ILE A 68 13.66 12.34 -34.19
CA ILE A 68 14.68 11.34 -34.54
C ILE A 68 14.55 10.94 -36.01
N LYS A 69 13.33 10.63 -36.48
CA LYS A 69 13.10 10.30 -37.90
C LYS A 69 13.48 11.46 -38.82
N GLY A 70 13.17 12.70 -38.41
CA GLY A 70 13.55 13.91 -39.12
C GLY A 70 15.06 14.08 -39.22
N ALA A 71 15.79 13.82 -38.13
CA ALA A 71 17.25 13.96 -38.03
C ALA A 71 18.04 13.06 -38.99
N TYR A 72 17.45 11.97 -39.50
CA TYR A 72 18.06 11.11 -40.52
C TYR A 72 17.81 11.58 -41.96
N GLN A 73 16.99 12.62 -42.17
CA GLN A 73 16.80 13.21 -43.50
C GLN A 73 17.96 14.16 -43.84
N PRO A 74 18.50 14.09 -45.07
CA PRO A 74 19.57 14.96 -45.52
C PRO A 74 19.12 16.43 -45.49
N GLY A 75 19.83 17.26 -44.72
CA GLY A 75 19.52 18.69 -44.55
C GLY A 75 18.79 19.06 -43.25
N SER A 76 18.47 18.11 -42.39
CA SER A 76 17.89 18.38 -41.06
C SER A 76 18.95 18.53 -39.97
N SER A 77 18.62 19.25 -38.90
CA SER A 77 19.50 19.42 -37.73
C SER A 77 19.19 18.37 -36.66
N THR A 78 20.20 17.62 -36.24
CA THR A 78 20.12 16.62 -35.15
C THR A 78 19.90 17.26 -33.77
N VAL A 79 20.08 18.58 -33.66
CA VAL A 79 19.94 19.35 -32.43
C VAL A 79 18.52 19.24 -31.87
N HIS A 80 17.51 19.32 -32.74
CA HIS A 80 16.11 19.23 -32.32
C HIS A 80 15.78 17.84 -31.74
N ALA A 81 16.30 16.76 -32.34
CA ALA A 81 16.13 15.41 -31.81
C ALA A 81 16.80 15.24 -30.43
N ALA A 82 18.00 15.79 -30.25
CA ALA A 82 18.70 15.74 -28.96
C ALA A 82 17.93 16.48 -27.86
N GLU A 83 17.34 17.64 -28.18
CA GLU A 83 16.51 18.42 -27.26
C GLU A 83 15.22 17.69 -26.87
N SER A 84 14.47 17.15 -27.84
CA SER A 84 13.25 16.38 -27.56
C SER A 84 13.53 15.15 -26.71
N ILE A 85 14.66 14.46 -26.91
CA ILE A 85 15.07 13.32 -26.07
C ILE A 85 15.42 13.79 -24.64
N ALA A 86 16.10 14.91 -24.49
CA ALA A 86 16.43 15.46 -23.18
C ALA A 86 15.17 15.87 -22.40
N ALA A 87 14.23 16.55 -23.08
CA ALA A 87 12.93 16.90 -22.52
C ALA A 87 12.13 15.67 -22.09
N LEU A 88 12.10 14.61 -22.92
CA LEU A 88 11.44 13.36 -22.58
C LEU A 88 12.03 12.70 -21.32
N ARG A 89 13.36 12.66 -21.22
CA ARG A 89 14.04 12.12 -20.03
C ARG A 89 13.71 12.89 -18.77
N GLN A 90 13.66 14.23 -18.85
CA GLN A 90 13.30 15.06 -17.72
C GLN A 90 11.86 14.80 -17.29
N CYS A 91 10.93 14.74 -18.25
CA CYS A 91 9.51 14.49 -17.97
C CYS A 91 9.27 13.12 -17.34
N LEU A 92 10.01 12.09 -17.78
CA LEU A 92 9.97 10.74 -17.18
C LEU A 92 10.46 10.72 -15.72
N ARG A 93 11.51 11.47 -15.40
CA ARG A 93 11.99 11.59 -14.01
C ARG A 93 10.95 12.27 -13.14
N THR A 94 10.38 13.39 -13.60
CA THR A 94 9.32 14.08 -12.87
C THR A 94 8.09 13.19 -12.67
N LEU A 95 7.68 12.42 -13.70
CA LEU A 95 6.58 11.47 -13.56
C LEU A 95 6.89 10.41 -12.49
N ASN A 96 8.11 9.89 -12.48
CA ASN A 96 8.54 8.91 -11.49
C ASN A 96 8.49 9.47 -10.06
N ASP A 97 8.98 10.70 -9.85
CA ASP A 97 8.89 11.38 -8.55
C ASP A 97 7.44 11.59 -8.11
N VAL A 98 6.56 12.00 -9.04
CA VAL A 98 5.13 12.19 -8.75
C VAL A 98 4.48 10.85 -8.40
N LEU A 99 4.79 9.76 -9.11
CA LEU A 99 4.25 8.43 -8.81
C LEU A 99 4.66 7.93 -7.42
N TYR A 100 5.89 8.20 -6.99
CA TYR A 100 6.37 7.84 -5.65
C TYR A 100 5.74 8.72 -4.56
N THR A 101 5.74 10.03 -4.74
CA THR A 101 5.23 10.99 -3.74
C THR A 101 3.73 10.88 -3.52
N THR A 102 2.97 10.53 -4.57
CA THR A 102 1.51 10.43 -4.50
C THR A 102 0.98 9.05 -4.09
N GLY A 103 1.84 8.03 -4.00
CA GLY A 103 1.44 6.64 -3.73
C GLY A 103 0.68 5.96 -4.88
N VAL A 104 0.44 6.64 -6.00
CA VAL A 104 -0.19 6.04 -7.19
C VAL A 104 0.73 4.99 -7.82
N GLY A 105 2.05 5.14 -7.69
CA GLY A 105 3.03 4.19 -8.22
C GLY A 105 3.05 2.83 -7.54
N SER A 106 2.45 2.68 -6.35
CA SER A 106 2.31 1.39 -5.66
C SER A 106 1.01 0.65 -5.98
N LEU A 107 0.15 1.22 -6.83
CA LEU A 107 -1.11 0.57 -7.17
C LEU A 107 -0.83 -0.71 -7.96
N PRO A 108 -1.44 -1.86 -7.57
CA PRO A 108 -1.27 -3.10 -8.31
C PRO A 108 -1.73 -2.90 -9.76
N LEU A 109 -0.86 -3.27 -10.71
CA LEU A 109 -1.18 -3.22 -12.12
C LEU A 109 -2.17 -4.35 -12.41
N LEU A 110 -3.43 -4.00 -12.67
CA LEU A 110 -4.40 -4.96 -13.17
C LEU A 110 -4.08 -5.29 -14.63
N PRO A 111 -4.12 -6.58 -15.03
CA PRO A 111 -4.05 -6.95 -16.44
C PRO A 111 -5.19 -6.27 -17.21
N PRO A 112 -4.97 -5.85 -18.46
CA PRO A 112 -5.98 -5.14 -19.26
C PRO A 112 -7.28 -5.94 -19.51
N GLU A 113 -7.32 -7.25 -19.22
CA GLU A 113 -8.54 -8.07 -19.28
C GLU A 113 -9.40 -8.03 -18.00
N ALA A 114 -8.91 -7.45 -16.89
CA ALA A 114 -9.68 -7.31 -15.66
C ALA A 114 -10.64 -6.10 -15.76
N THR A 115 -11.57 -6.16 -16.71
CA THR A 115 -12.70 -5.20 -16.81
C THR A 115 -13.78 -5.54 -15.78
N GLU A 116 -13.79 -6.76 -15.25
CA GLU A 116 -14.67 -7.15 -14.15
C GLU A 116 -13.96 -6.92 -12.80
N PRO A 117 -14.62 -6.29 -11.82
CA PRO A 117 -14.11 -6.30 -10.46
C PRO A 117 -13.94 -7.76 -10.05
N PHE A 118 -12.73 -8.13 -9.59
CA PHE A 118 -12.51 -9.44 -9.00
C PHE A 118 -13.63 -9.70 -7.99
N THR A 119 -14.31 -10.84 -8.12
CA THR A 119 -15.31 -11.22 -7.13
C THR A 119 -14.63 -11.32 -5.77
N GLU A 120 -15.36 -11.02 -4.69
CA GLU A 120 -14.82 -11.07 -3.32
C GLU A 120 -14.13 -12.40 -3.02
N GLU A 121 -14.66 -13.48 -3.59
CA GLU A 121 -14.10 -14.83 -3.51
C GLU A 121 -12.70 -14.95 -4.16
N GLN A 122 -12.50 -14.36 -5.35
CA GLN A 122 -11.20 -14.33 -6.02
C GLN A 122 -10.16 -13.51 -5.26
N LEU A 123 -10.59 -12.40 -4.65
CA LEU A 123 -9.74 -11.57 -3.78
C LEU A 123 -9.35 -12.32 -2.50
N ALA A 124 -10.29 -13.04 -1.90
CA ALA A 124 -10.04 -13.86 -0.71
C ALA A 124 -9.06 -15.01 -1.01
N ASP A 125 -9.21 -15.68 -2.15
CA ASP A 125 -8.30 -16.74 -2.57
C ASP A 125 -6.89 -16.22 -2.87
N GLN A 126 -6.78 -15.06 -3.52
CA GLN A 126 -5.49 -14.43 -3.77
C GLN A 126 -4.80 -14.01 -2.47
N ALA A 127 -5.55 -13.44 -1.53
CA ALA A 127 -5.04 -13.05 -0.21
C ALA A 127 -4.60 -14.29 0.59
N ASN A 128 -5.40 -15.34 0.65
CA ASN A 128 -5.06 -16.58 1.35
C ASN A 128 -3.83 -17.26 0.75
N LYS A 129 -3.69 -17.23 -0.58
CA LYS A 129 -2.50 -17.75 -1.27
C LYS A 129 -1.26 -16.94 -0.92
N ALA A 130 -1.34 -15.60 -0.91
CA ALA A 130 -0.24 -14.73 -0.51
C ALA A 130 0.16 -14.92 0.96
N ILE A 131 -0.82 -15.06 1.86
CA ILE A 131 -0.58 -15.35 3.28
C ILE A 131 0.13 -16.70 3.44
N SER A 132 -0.33 -17.73 2.71
CA SER A 132 0.24 -19.07 2.77
C SER A 132 1.68 -19.12 2.25
N THR A 133 1.99 -18.39 1.16
CA THR A 133 3.37 -18.33 0.65
C THR A 133 4.30 -17.60 1.60
N LEU A 134 3.85 -16.49 2.19
CA LEU A 134 4.62 -15.75 3.20
C LEU A 134 4.87 -16.59 4.45
N PHE A 135 3.84 -17.28 4.94
CA PHE A 135 3.98 -18.18 6.08
C PHE A 135 4.97 -19.32 5.80
N THR A 136 4.85 -19.95 4.63
CA THR A 136 5.76 -21.05 4.23
C THR A 136 7.21 -20.56 4.14
N LEU A 137 7.42 -19.38 3.56
CA LEU A 137 8.74 -18.76 3.47
C LEU A 137 9.31 -18.50 4.87
N HIS A 138 8.51 -17.89 5.75
CA HIS A 138 8.90 -17.55 7.11
C HIS A 138 9.26 -18.79 7.94
N THR A 139 8.42 -19.84 7.88
CA THR A 139 8.68 -21.12 8.54
C THR A 139 9.98 -21.74 8.03
N ARG A 140 10.21 -21.76 6.71
CA ARG A 140 11.45 -22.28 6.13
C ARG A 140 12.68 -21.51 6.61
N MET A 141 12.57 -20.19 6.76
CA MET A 141 13.65 -19.35 7.30
C MET A 141 13.94 -19.70 8.77
N GLN A 142 12.90 -19.92 9.58
CA GLN A 142 13.05 -20.32 10.98
C GLN A 142 13.68 -21.71 11.11
N GLU A 143 13.26 -22.69 10.30
CA GLU A 143 13.84 -24.03 10.29
C GLU A 143 15.32 -24.00 9.88
N THR A 144 15.66 -23.20 8.86
CA THR A 144 17.05 -23.05 8.42
C THR A 144 17.92 -22.42 9.50
N ALA A 145 17.39 -21.40 10.21
CA ALA A 145 18.08 -20.77 11.33
C ALA A 145 18.25 -21.74 12.52
N ALA A 146 17.23 -22.54 12.83
CA ALA A 146 17.28 -23.53 13.91
C ALA A 146 18.27 -24.67 13.62
N VAL A 147 18.36 -25.13 12.36
CA VAL A 147 19.36 -26.12 11.93
C VAL A 147 20.77 -25.54 12.03
N ALA A 148 20.99 -24.32 11.56
CA ALA A 148 22.29 -23.65 11.67
C ALA A 148 22.72 -23.44 13.13
N ALA A 149 21.78 -23.05 14.01
CA ALA A 149 22.03 -22.93 15.44
C ALA A 149 22.34 -24.30 16.08
N SER A 150 21.68 -25.37 15.67
CA SER A 150 21.96 -26.73 16.15
C SER A 150 23.36 -27.22 15.74
N ILE A 151 23.85 -26.80 14.56
CA ILE A 151 25.22 -27.08 14.10
C ILE A 151 26.24 -26.26 14.91
N MET A 152 25.94 -25.01 15.25
CA MET A 152 26.82 -24.18 16.10
C MET A 152 26.79 -24.54 17.59
N ALA A 153 25.67 -25.09 18.08
CA ALA A 153 25.51 -25.57 19.45
C ALA A 153 25.94 -27.03 19.64
N GLY A 154 26.41 -27.69 18.57
CA GLY A 154 27.01 -29.02 18.65
C GLY A 154 28.25 -28.99 19.55
N PRO A 155 28.44 -29.99 20.43
CA PRO A 155 29.44 -29.93 21.49
C PRO A 155 30.85 -29.76 20.92
N GLU A 156 31.54 -28.76 21.46
CA GLU A 156 32.99 -28.61 21.38
C GLU A 156 33.66 -29.98 21.52
N GLN A 157 34.32 -30.42 20.45
CA GLN A 157 35.05 -31.68 20.43
C GLN A 157 36.30 -31.51 21.30
N ALA A 158 36.15 -31.86 22.58
CA ALA A 158 37.22 -31.80 23.59
C ALA A 158 38.51 -32.46 23.07
N PRO A 159 39.69 -31.84 23.29
CA PRO A 159 40.96 -32.38 22.82
C PRO A 159 41.28 -33.67 23.60
N ARG A 160 41.28 -34.81 22.90
CA ARG A 160 41.83 -36.05 23.43
C ARG A 160 43.23 -36.27 22.86
N ARG A 161 44.20 -36.05 23.76
CA ARG A 161 45.60 -36.50 23.79
C ARG A 161 46.60 -35.81 22.87
#